data_AF-A0AAJ1ZSQ8-F1
#
_entry.id   AF-A0AAJ1ZSQ8-F1
#
_cell.length_a   1.000
_cell.length_b   1.000
_cell.length_c   1.000
_cell.angle_alpha   90.00
_cell.angle_beta   90.00
_cell.angle_gamma   90.00
#
_symmetry.space_group_name_H-M   'P 1'
#
loop_
_entity.id
_entity.type
_entity.pdbx_description
1 polymer ?
#
loop_
_entity_poly.entity_id
_entity_poly.type
_entity_poly.pdbx_seq_one_letter_code
_entity_poly.pdbx_strand_id
1 'polypeptide(L)'
;MSARPFPQDWRERQTLGFSVRVRPVRRSILDGRERDVFLAEAERADRTGAHTNVIREAVYRQWLEQQFGAHGAARVVDARMTAFQLAELTLRTQVTEQSTAGRTKRSVCGPDATFEGDVQIGDPRAFADLVARGVGRHRAFGFGMLLLKPASASR
;
A
#
# COMPACT_ATOMS: atom_id res chain seq x y z
N MET A 1 27.77 10.47 13.23
CA MET A 1 26.82 9.68 12.42
C MET A 1 26.74 10.32 11.05
N SER A 2 27.30 9.70 10.00
CA SER A 2 27.17 10.20 8.63
C SER A 2 25.97 9.52 7.98
N ALA A 3 24.88 10.27 7.79
CA ALA A 3 23.72 9.82 7.04
C ALA A 3 23.82 10.32 5.60
N ARG A 4 23.59 9.44 4.63
CA ARG A 4 23.52 9.86 3.22
C ARG A 4 22.26 10.73 3.04
N PRO A 5 22.38 11.93 2.46
CA PRO A 5 21.20 12.76 2.22
C PRO A 5 20.27 12.03 1.26
N PHE A 6 18.97 12.12 1.54
CA PHE A 6 17.95 11.54 0.68
C PHE A 6 17.88 12.32 -0.64
N PRO A 7 17.78 11.65 -1.81
CA PRO A 7 17.66 12.34 -3.10
C PRO A 7 16.42 13.24 -3.14
N GLN A 8 16.60 14.48 -3.58
CA GLN A 8 15.49 15.42 -3.79
C GLN A 8 15.21 15.69 -5.27
N ASP A 9 16.15 15.31 -6.15
CA ASP A 9 16.05 15.55 -7.58
C ASP A 9 15.36 14.38 -8.29
N TRP A 10 14.04 14.46 -8.39
CA TRP A 10 13.21 13.55 -9.19
C TRP A 10 12.94 14.13 -10.57
N ARG A 11 13.04 13.32 -11.62
CA ARG A 11 12.76 13.76 -12.99
C ARG A 11 11.45 13.17 -13.47
N GLU A 12 10.61 14.01 -14.07
CA GLU A 12 9.40 13.54 -14.76
C GLU A 12 9.78 12.49 -15.83
N ARG A 13 8.92 11.47 -16.00
CA ARG A 13 9.10 10.31 -16.90
C ARG A 13 10.29 9.41 -16.59
N GLN A 14 11.07 9.69 -15.54
CA GLN A 14 12.11 8.79 -15.06
C GLN A 14 11.49 7.48 -14.60
N THR A 15 12.05 6.36 -15.06
CA THR A 15 11.68 5.03 -14.57
C THR A 15 12.61 4.62 -13.44
N LEU A 16 12.04 4.07 -12.37
CA LEU A 16 12.76 3.54 -11.22
C LEU A 16 12.19 2.18 -10.85
N GLY A 17 13.06 1.26 -10.46
CA GLY A 17 12.62 0.04 -9.82
C GLY A 17 12.20 0.31 -8.38
N PHE A 18 11.21 -0.41 -7.88
CA PHE A 18 10.74 -0.30 -6.50
C PHE A 18 10.59 -1.67 -5.83
N SER A 19 10.66 -1.64 -4.50
CA SER A 19 10.16 -2.69 -3.62
C SER A 19 9.36 -2.03 -2.49
N VAL A 20 8.19 -2.58 -2.17
CA VAL A 20 7.31 -2.02 -1.14
C VAL A 20 6.53 -3.13 -0.43
N ARG A 21 6.56 -3.13 0.89
CA ARG A 21 5.69 -3.97 1.73
C ARG A 21 4.45 -3.17 2.09
N VAL A 22 3.27 -3.68 1.76
CA VAL A 22 1.99 -2.98 1.90
C VAL A 22 0.95 -3.85 2.58
N ARG A 23 -0.05 -3.19 3.15
CA ARG A 23 -1.27 -3.80 3.67
C ARG A 23 -2.46 -3.33 2.82
N PRO A 24 -2.86 -4.09 1.79
CA PRO A 24 -3.93 -3.70 0.88
C PRO A 24 -5.29 -3.72 1.59
N VAL A 25 -5.65 -2.60 2.20
CA VAL A 25 -6.94 -2.43 2.88
C VAL A 25 -7.66 -1.18 2.41
N ARG A 26 -9.00 -1.26 2.33
CA ARG A 26 -9.89 -0.12 2.14
C ARG A 26 -10.66 0.12 3.43
N ARG A 27 -10.81 1.38 3.80
CA ARG A 27 -11.66 1.78 4.92
C ARG A 27 -13.05 2.09 4.36
N SER A 28 -14.07 1.41 4.89
CA SER A 28 -15.45 1.70 4.52
C SER A 28 -15.88 3.04 5.12
N ILE A 29 -16.61 3.83 4.32
CA ILE A 29 -17.10 5.16 4.72
C ILE A 29 -18.29 5.02 5.69
N LEU A 30 -19.07 3.95 5.56
CA LEU A 30 -20.28 3.71 6.37
C LEU A 30 -19.97 3.30 7.81
N ASP A 31 -19.08 2.32 7.99
CA ASP A 31 -18.79 1.72 9.31
C ASP A 31 -17.38 2.06 9.82
N GLY A 32 -16.57 2.77 9.03
CA GLY A 32 -15.20 3.12 9.37
C GLY A 32 -14.25 1.94 9.49
N ARG A 33 -14.69 0.72 9.16
CA ARG A 33 -13.90 -0.52 9.32
C ARG A 33 -12.95 -0.69 8.15
N GLU A 34 -11.76 -1.19 8.46
CA GLU A 34 -10.80 -1.59 7.43
C GLU A 34 -11.13 -3.02 6.98
N ARG A 35 -11.20 -3.21 5.66
CA ARG A 35 -11.38 -4.50 5.01
C ARG A 35 -10.27 -4.73 4.00
N ASP A 36 -9.87 -5.98 3.86
CA ASP A 36 -8.99 -6.42 2.78
C ASP A 36 -9.65 -6.09 1.42
N VAL A 37 -8.88 -5.47 0.53
CA VAL A 37 -9.37 -5.09 -0.80
C VAL A 37 -9.80 -6.31 -1.63
N PHE A 38 -9.11 -7.44 -1.49
CA PHE A 38 -9.46 -8.66 -2.20
C PHE A 38 -10.82 -9.19 -1.74
N LEU A 39 -11.03 -9.27 -0.43
CA LEU A 39 -12.31 -9.72 0.13
C LEU A 39 -13.46 -8.79 -0.27
N ALA A 40 -13.22 -7.48 -0.29
CA ALA A 40 -14.22 -6.51 -0.72
C ALA A 40 -14.62 -6.68 -2.20
N GLU A 41 -13.65 -6.94 -3.09
CA GLU A 41 -13.93 -7.18 -4.51
C GLU A 41 -14.57 -8.56 -4.75
N ALA A 42 -14.15 -9.61 -4.05
CA ALA A 42 -14.77 -10.93 -4.13
C ALA A 42 -16.25 -10.87 -3.70
N GLU A 43 -16.54 -10.24 -2.56
CA GLU A 43 -17.90 -10.03 -2.06
C GLU A 43 -18.75 -9.20 -3.05
N ARG A 44 -18.13 -8.24 -3.75
CA ARG A 44 -18.78 -7.46 -4.79
C ARG A 44 -19.11 -8.32 -6.01
N ALA A 45 -18.17 -9.14 -6.48
CA ALA A 45 -18.34 -10.02 -7.63
C ALA A 45 -19.48 -11.01 -7.37
N ASP A 46 -19.49 -11.64 -6.20
CA ASP A 46 -20.54 -12.57 -5.75
C ASP A 46 -21.93 -11.91 -5.79
N ARG A 47 -22.07 -10.71 -5.21
CA ARG A 47 -23.35 -9.96 -5.24
C ARG A 47 -23.82 -9.62 -6.65
N THR A 48 -22.90 -9.33 -7.56
CA THR A 48 -23.24 -8.97 -8.95
C THR A 48 -23.46 -10.17 -9.86
N GLY A 49 -23.29 -11.40 -9.36
CA GLY A 49 -23.36 -12.62 -10.18
C GLY A 49 -22.25 -12.71 -11.24
N ALA A 50 -21.19 -11.89 -11.10
CA ALA A 50 -20.05 -11.96 -11.99
C ALA A 50 -19.22 -13.18 -11.57
N HIS A 51 -19.38 -14.30 -12.27
CA HIS A 51 -18.54 -15.50 -12.12
C HIS A 51 -17.11 -15.28 -12.65
N THR A 52 -16.54 -14.11 -12.38
CA THR A 52 -15.16 -13.78 -12.74
C THR A 52 -14.25 -14.36 -11.67
N ASN A 53 -13.24 -15.12 -12.10
CA ASN A 53 -12.17 -15.56 -11.22
C ASN A 53 -11.39 -14.34 -10.70
N VAL A 54 -11.70 -13.87 -9.50
CA VAL A 54 -11.02 -12.73 -8.88
C VAL A 54 -9.62 -13.15 -8.47
N ILE A 55 -8.60 -12.65 -9.19
CA ILE A 55 -7.20 -12.94 -8.88
C ILE A 55 -6.70 -11.91 -7.85
N ARG A 56 -6.28 -12.39 -6.67
CA ARG A 56 -5.81 -11.53 -5.56
C ARG A 56 -4.68 -10.59 -5.95
N GLU A 57 -3.66 -11.11 -6.64
CA GLU A 57 -2.53 -10.29 -7.09
C GLU A 57 -3.00 -9.16 -8.00
N ALA A 58 -3.92 -9.42 -8.94
CA ALA A 58 -4.47 -8.40 -9.83
C ALA A 58 -5.23 -7.31 -9.05
N VAL A 59 -6.04 -7.71 -8.07
CA VAL A 59 -6.77 -6.77 -7.20
C VAL A 59 -5.82 -5.90 -6.37
N TYR A 60 -4.78 -6.51 -5.80
CA TYR A 60 -3.77 -5.77 -5.01
C TYR A 60 -2.90 -4.87 -5.86
N ARG A 61 -2.53 -5.31 -7.07
CA ARG A 61 -1.83 -4.50 -8.05
C ARG A 61 -2.66 -3.28 -8.46
N GLN A 62 -3.95 -3.46 -8.75
CA GLN A 62 -4.84 -2.35 -9.06
C GLN A 62 -4.97 -1.36 -7.90
N TRP A 63 -5.04 -1.86 -6.65
CA TRP A 63 -5.00 -0.99 -5.47
C TRP A 63 -3.68 -0.24 -5.36
N LEU A 64 -2.55 -0.90 -5.62
CA LEU A 64 -1.21 -0.31 -5.57
C LEU A 64 -1.07 0.79 -6.62
N GLU A 65 -1.53 0.55 -7.84
CA GLU A 65 -1.59 1.52 -8.94
C GLU A 65 -2.36 2.79 -8.53
N GLN A 66 -3.49 2.65 -7.82
CA GLN A 66 -4.24 3.78 -7.27
C GLN A 66 -3.44 4.55 -6.20
N GLN A 67 -2.62 3.86 -5.39
CA GLN A 67 -1.79 4.52 -4.38
C GLN A 67 -0.63 5.30 -4.99
N PHE A 68 0.01 4.77 -6.03
CA PHE A 68 1.07 5.48 -6.76
C PHE A 68 0.52 6.62 -7.63
N GLY A 69 -0.65 6.41 -8.25
CA GLY A 69 -1.31 7.42 -9.07
C GLY A 69 -1.95 8.56 -8.27
N ALA A 70 -1.97 8.48 -6.94
CA ALA A 70 -2.50 9.54 -6.09
C ALA A 70 -1.77 10.86 -6.39
N HIS A 71 -2.55 11.90 -6.68
CA HIS A 71 -2.03 13.23 -7.06
C HIS A 71 -1.07 13.22 -8.27
N GLY A 72 -1.11 12.18 -9.12
CA GLY A 72 -0.24 12.07 -10.29
C GLY A 72 1.23 11.76 -9.95
N ALA A 73 1.53 11.28 -8.74
CA ALA A 73 2.91 11.05 -8.29
C ALA A 73 3.67 10.07 -9.20
N ALA A 74 3.07 8.93 -9.53
CA ALA A 74 3.73 7.96 -10.40
C ALA A 74 2.75 7.01 -11.09
N ARG A 75 3.19 6.44 -12.22
CA ARG A 75 2.51 5.37 -12.93
C ARG A 75 3.29 4.08 -12.76
N VAL A 76 2.63 3.03 -12.29
CA VAL A 76 3.23 1.67 -12.25
C VAL A 76 3.37 1.17 -13.69
N VAL A 77 4.59 0.80 -14.08
CA VAL A 77 4.89 0.19 -15.38
C VAL A 77 4.73 -1.33 -15.25
N ASP A 78 5.36 -1.89 -14.22
CA ASP A 78 5.17 -3.28 -13.83
C ASP A 78 5.15 -3.42 -12.31
N ALA A 79 4.42 -4.41 -11.83
CA ALA A 79 4.34 -4.77 -10.43
C ALA A 79 3.97 -6.25 -10.28
N ARG A 80 4.80 -6.96 -9.54
CA ARG A 80 4.65 -8.36 -9.17
C ARG A 80 4.58 -8.49 -7.66
N MET A 81 3.68 -9.34 -7.17
CA MET A 81 3.66 -9.72 -5.76
C MET A 81 4.76 -10.77 -5.50
N THR A 82 5.77 -10.41 -4.72
CA THR A 82 6.92 -11.30 -4.41
C THR A 82 6.74 -12.08 -3.12
N ALA A 83 5.92 -11.56 -2.19
CA ALA A 83 5.57 -12.24 -0.95
C ALA A 83 4.15 -11.90 -0.54
N PHE A 84 3.47 -12.87 0.08
CA PHE A 84 2.14 -12.67 0.67
C PHE A 84 1.99 -13.54 1.92
N GLN A 85 1.46 -12.94 2.98
CA GLN A 85 1.04 -13.64 4.19
C GLN A 85 -0.14 -12.92 4.85
N LEU A 86 -0.86 -13.63 5.71
CA LEU A 86 -1.83 -13.02 6.62
C LEU A 86 -1.12 -12.79 7.96
N ALA A 87 -0.98 -11.52 8.34
CA ALA A 87 -0.24 -11.12 9.54
C ALA A 87 -1.17 -10.48 10.57
N GLU A 88 -1.02 -10.91 11.82
CA GLU A 88 -1.70 -10.33 12.98
C GLU A 88 -0.98 -9.06 13.44
N LEU A 89 -1.72 -7.96 13.56
CA LEU A 89 -1.22 -6.71 14.12
C LEU A 89 -1.94 -6.40 15.43
N THR A 90 -1.16 -6.22 16.50
CA THR A 90 -1.68 -5.79 17.79
C THR A 90 -1.85 -4.28 17.78
N LEU A 91 -3.10 -3.82 17.71
CA LEU A 91 -3.47 -2.41 17.85
C LEU A 91 -3.78 -2.09 19.31
N ARG A 92 -3.40 -0.89 19.76
CA ARG A 92 -3.87 -0.32 21.03
C ARG A 92 -5.02 0.64 20.70
N THR A 93 -6.21 0.35 21.19
CA THR A 93 -7.38 1.23 21.00
C THR A 93 -7.22 2.50 21.84
N GLN A 94 -7.67 3.63 21.32
CA GLN A 94 -7.77 4.86 22.10
C GLN A 94 -8.81 4.68 23.22
N VAL A 95 -8.58 5.36 24.34
CA VAL A 95 -9.57 5.42 25.43
C VAL A 95 -10.74 6.25 24.90
N THR A 96 -11.91 5.65 24.75
CA THR A 96 -13.15 6.38 24.48
C THR A 96 -13.73 6.81 25.84
N GLU A 97 -14.39 7.95 25.93
CA GLU A 97 -14.97 8.45 27.20
C GLU A 97 -15.95 7.45 27.88
N GLN A 98 -16.42 6.44 27.14
CA GLN A 98 -17.28 5.36 27.63
C GLN A 98 -16.54 4.09 28.12
N SER A 99 -15.20 4.01 27.99
CA SER A 99 -14.44 2.86 28.49
C SER A 99 -13.90 3.13 29.90
N THR A 100 -14.56 2.58 30.92
CA THR A 100 -14.09 2.56 32.32
C THR A 100 -12.89 1.65 32.55
N ALA A 101 -12.61 0.75 31.61
CA ALA A 101 -11.40 -0.06 31.57
C ALA A 101 -10.40 0.56 30.58
N GLY A 102 -9.15 0.75 31.00
CA GLY A 102 -8.08 1.41 30.21
C GLY A 102 -7.80 0.78 28.84
N ARG A 103 -6.80 1.32 28.13
CA ARG A 103 -6.43 0.96 26.74
C ARG A 103 -6.50 -0.56 26.47
N THR A 104 -7.50 -1.01 25.72
CA THR A 104 -7.63 -2.41 25.31
C THR A 104 -6.74 -2.72 24.12
N LYS A 105 -6.02 -3.85 24.19
CA LYS A 105 -5.25 -4.39 23.07
C LYS A 105 -6.21 -5.16 22.17
N ARG A 106 -6.25 -4.83 20.88
CA ARG A 106 -7.04 -5.55 19.87
C ARG A 106 -6.11 -6.08 18.79
N SER A 107 -6.15 -7.38 18.55
CA SER A 107 -5.49 -7.99 17.40
C SER A 107 -6.34 -7.83 16.14
N VAL A 108 -5.70 -7.45 15.04
CA VAL A 108 -6.31 -7.38 13.70
C VAL A 108 -5.46 -8.17 12.72
N CYS A 109 -5.97 -9.30 12.26
CA CYS A 109 -5.40 -10.05 11.14
C CYS A 109 -5.68 -9.31 9.83
N GLY A 110 -4.76 -9.39 8.88
CA GLY A 110 -4.94 -8.78 7.57
C GLY A 110 -3.76 -9.00 6.64
N PRO A 111 -3.89 -8.56 5.38
CA PRO A 111 -2.93 -8.90 4.35
C PRO A 111 -1.61 -8.16 4.54
N ASP A 112 -0.53 -8.88 4.30
CA ASP A 112 0.83 -8.38 4.23
C ASP A 112 1.43 -8.86 2.91
N ALA A 113 1.59 -7.92 1.98
CA ALA A 113 2.04 -8.21 0.63
C ALA A 113 3.27 -7.36 0.30
N THR A 114 4.28 -7.99 -0.29
CA THR A 114 5.43 -7.29 -0.85
C THR A 114 5.31 -7.26 -2.35
N PHE A 115 5.47 -6.07 -2.93
CA PHE A 115 5.50 -5.85 -4.36
C PHE A 115 6.87 -5.38 -4.80
N GLU A 116 7.29 -5.85 -5.96
CA GLU A 116 8.44 -5.34 -6.68
C GLU A 116 8.05 -5.07 -8.13
N GLY A 117 8.72 -4.09 -8.74
CA GLY A 117 8.49 -3.77 -10.14
C GLY A 117 9.13 -2.45 -10.51
N ASP A 118 8.61 -1.81 -11.55
CA ASP A 118 9.10 -0.55 -12.06
C ASP A 118 7.97 0.49 -12.08
N VAL A 119 8.32 1.73 -11.73
CA VAL A 119 7.41 2.87 -11.70
C VAL A 119 8.01 4.01 -12.52
N GLN A 120 7.17 4.69 -13.29
CA GLN A 120 7.51 5.91 -14.00
C GLN A 120 7.01 7.12 -13.20
N ILE A 121 7.91 8.06 -12.91
CA ILE A 121 7.56 9.29 -12.20
C ILE A 121 6.66 10.15 -13.10
N GLY A 122 5.53 10.58 -12.54
CA GLY A 122 4.64 11.57 -13.16
C GLY A 122 5.08 12.95 -12.71
N ASP A 123 4.49 13.43 -11.60
CA ASP A 123 4.88 14.69 -10.96
C ASP A 123 6.01 14.47 -9.93
N PRO A 124 7.20 15.11 -10.11
CA PRO A 124 8.34 14.99 -9.20
C PRO A 124 8.05 15.37 -7.74
N ARG A 125 7.20 16.38 -7.49
CA ARG A 125 6.90 16.87 -6.14
C ARG A 125 5.96 15.91 -5.43
N ALA A 126 4.88 15.52 -6.10
CA ALA A 126 3.95 14.51 -5.61
C ALA A 126 4.64 13.17 -5.38
N PHE A 127 5.63 12.81 -6.21
CA PHE A 127 6.48 11.64 -5.98
C PHE A 127 7.35 11.78 -4.73
N ALA A 128 8.01 12.92 -4.53
CA ALA A 128 8.77 13.19 -3.30
C ALA A 128 7.89 13.06 -2.05
N ASP A 129 6.68 13.64 -2.10
CA ASP A 129 5.70 13.55 -1.02
C ASP A 129 5.22 12.11 -0.80
N LEU A 130 4.99 11.34 -1.87
CA LEU A 130 4.62 9.93 -1.80
C LEU A 130 5.70 9.11 -1.09
N VAL A 131 6.97 9.33 -1.45
CA VAL A 131 8.11 8.61 -0.86
C VAL A 131 8.31 8.99 0.60
N ALA A 132 8.24 10.28 0.93
CA ALA A 132 8.36 10.78 2.30
C ALA A 132 7.20 10.29 3.19
N ARG A 133 5.98 10.29 2.65
CA ARG A 133 4.77 9.87 3.38
C ARG A 133 4.67 8.35 3.51
N GLY A 134 5.09 7.61 2.48
CA GLY A 134 4.90 6.18 2.29
C GLY A 134 3.55 5.82 1.63
N VAL A 135 3.50 4.59 1.10
CA VAL A 135 2.37 4.02 0.34
C VAL A 135 1.33 3.38 1.28
N GLY A 136 0.05 3.68 1.05
CA GLY A 136 -1.05 3.02 1.77
C GLY A 136 -1.17 3.40 3.25
N ARG A 137 -1.54 2.43 4.09
CA ARG A 137 -1.85 2.56 5.52
C ARG A 137 -0.92 1.70 6.37
N HIS A 138 -1.04 1.81 7.70
CA HIS A 138 -0.22 1.06 8.68
C HIS A 138 1.28 1.39 8.63
N ARG A 139 1.64 2.61 8.20
CA ARG A 139 3.04 3.01 8.00
C ARG A 139 3.89 3.00 9.26
N ALA A 140 3.27 3.23 10.41
CA ALA A 140 3.94 3.13 11.71
C ALA A 140 4.37 1.69 12.07
N PHE A 141 3.87 0.67 11.37
CA PHE A 141 4.22 -0.74 11.59
C PHE A 141 5.21 -1.29 10.55
N GLY A 142 5.87 -0.41 9.78
CA GLY A 142 6.85 -0.80 8.76
C GLY A 142 6.28 -1.07 7.37
N PHE A 143 4.99 -0.75 7.14
CA PHE A 143 4.38 -0.81 5.81
C PHE A 143 4.58 0.52 5.05
N GLY A 144 4.53 0.46 3.72
CA GLY A 144 4.50 1.63 2.85
C GLY A 144 5.85 2.29 2.60
N MET A 145 6.94 1.80 3.19
CA MET A 145 8.29 2.29 2.88
C MET A 145 8.69 1.84 1.48
N LEU A 146 9.04 2.80 0.61
CA LEU A 146 9.50 2.54 -0.75
C LEU A 146 11.02 2.39 -0.77
N LEU A 147 11.49 1.24 -1.25
CA LEU A 147 12.88 1.02 -1.59
C LEU A 147 13.05 1.24 -3.09
N LEU A 148 13.77 2.29 -3.47
CA LEU A 148 14.01 2.64 -4.85
C LEU A 148 15.35 2.07 -5.32
N LYS A 149 15.35 1.50 -6.53
CA LYS A 149 16.51 0.97 -7.23
C LYS A 149 16.54 1.51 -8.66
N PRO A 150 17.69 1.52 -9.35
CA PRO A 150 17.73 1.78 -10.79
C PRO A 150 16.73 0.88 -11.53
N ALA A 151 16.11 1.40 -12.59
CA ALA A 151 15.10 0.66 -13.36
C ALA A 151 15.65 -0.69 -13.85
N SER A 152 14.85 -1.74 -13.71
CA SER A 152 15.26 -3.10 -14.11
C SER A 152 15.51 -3.19 -15.62
N ALA A 153 14.85 -2.33 -16.41
CA ALA A 153 14.97 -2.24 -17.86
C ALA A 153 16.27 -1.57 -18.38
N SER A 154 17.21 -1.16 -17.51
CA SER A 154 18.49 -0.58 -17.94
C SER A 154 19.63 -1.62 -18.06
N ARG A 155 19.30 -2.90 -18.21
CA ARG A 155 20.28 -3.99 -18.35
C ARG A 155 20.06 -4.80 -19.62
#